data_AF-A0A3M1MDX1-F1
#
_entry.id   AF-A0A3M1MDX1-F1
#
_cell.length_a   1.000
_cell.length_b   1.000
_cell.length_c   1.000
_cell.angle_alpha   90.00
_cell.angle_beta   90.00
_cell.angle_gamma   90.00
#
_symmetry.space_group_name_H-M   'P 1'
#
loop_
_entity.id
_entity.type
_entity.pdbx_description
1 polymer ?
#
loop_
_entity_poly.entity_id
_entity_poly.type
_entity_poly.pdbx_seq_one_letter_code
_entity_poly.pdbx_strand_id
1 'polypeptide(L)'
;MPARAPALRTMRQDGPRILIHQPRSFRLSSPVDFDVEVVPRNGVRPDMSTLKVEYDAGLVWADVTSRIKRRASMQGLRLRARGTELPAGRHVLRLTIRDKRGRATVAELTLLVSD
;
A
#
# COMPACT_ATOMS: atom_id res chain seq x y z
N MET A 1 -14.22 1.80 -21.89
CA MET A 1 -13.10 0.95 -21.44
C MET A 1 -13.27 0.70 -19.95
N PRO A 2 -13.35 -0.56 -19.45
CA PRO A 2 -13.46 -0.78 -18.02
C PRO A 2 -12.19 -0.32 -17.31
N ALA A 3 -12.34 0.37 -16.18
CA ALA A 3 -11.22 0.74 -15.33
C ALA A 3 -10.49 -0.54 -14.89
N ARG A 4 -9.23 -0.71 -15.28
CA ARG A 4 -8.39 -1.81 -14.79
C ARG A 4 -8.12 -1.58 -13.31
N ALA A 5 -8.34 -2.60 -12.49
CA ALA A 5 -8.00 -2.61 -11.07
C ALA A 5 -6.54 -2.15 -10.83
N PRO A 6 -6.19 -1.66 -9.62
CA PRO A 6 -4.82 -1.31 -9.31
C PRO A 6 -3.94 -2.54 -9.52
N ALA A 7 -2.76 -2.33 -10.09
CA ALA A 7 -1.84 -3.44 -10.33
C ALA A 7 -1.11 -3.77 -9.02
N LEU A 8 -1.75 -4.59 -8.18
CA LEU A 8 -1.16 -5.18 -6.98
C LEU A 8 -0.49 -6.50 -7.35
N ARG A 9 0.84 -6.58 -7.15
CA ARG A 9 1.64 -7.79 -7.35
C ARG A 9 2.12 -8.29 -5.99
N THR A 10 1.64 -9.44 -5.54
CA THR A 10 2.11 -10.04 -4.29
C THR A 10 3.42 -10.79 -4.51
N MET A 11 4.50 -10.39 -3.82
CA MET A 11 5.83 -11.00 -3.93
C MET A 11 5.99 -12.18 -2.96
N ARG A 12 5.47 -12.02 -1.75
CA ARG A 12 5.47 -13.02 -0.67
C ARG A 12 4.17 -12.91 0.10
N GLN A 13 3.56 -14.04 0.45
CA GLN A 13 2.27 -14.06 1.15
C GLN A 13 2.22 -15.11 2.26
N ASP A 14 3.16 -15.06 3.19
CA ASP A 14 3.19 -15.97 4.35
C ASP A 14 2.41 -15.40 5.54
N GLY A 15 2.33 -14.07 5.63
CA GLY A 15 1.68 -13.31 6.71
C GLY A 15 0.27 -12.81 6.40
N PRO A 16 -0.13 -11.64 6.92
CA PRO A 16 -1.44 -11.03 6.69
C PRO A 16 -1.73 -10.77 5.22
N ARG A 17 -3.00 -10.72 4.81
CA ARG A 17 -3.38 -10.28 3.46
C ARG A 17 -3.45 -8.76 3.40
N ILE A 18 -3.08 -8.19 2.26
CA ILE A 18 -3.23 -6.75 1.98
C ILE A 18 -4.36 -6.59 0.98
N LEU A 19 -5.39 -5.82 1.34
CA LEU A 19 -6.49 -5.45 0.48
C LEU A 19 -6.41 -3.96 0.17
N ILE A 20 -6.66 -3.59 -1.08
CA ILE A 20 -6.69 -2.20 -1.53
C ILE A 20 -8.14 -1.86 -1.89
N HIS A 21 -8.74 -1.00 -1.09
CA HIS A 21 -10.09 -0.46 -1.33
C HIS A 21 -10.07 0.79 -2.18
N GLN A 22 -9.00 1.59 -2.04
CA GLN A 22 -8.67 2.73 -2.88
C GLN A 22 -7.15 2.83 -3.07
N PRO A 23 -6.67 3.23 -4.26
CA PRO A 23 -7.45 3.47 -5.47
C PRO A 23 -8.09 2.17 -6.01
N ARG A 24 -9.15 2.26 -6.82
CA ARG A 24 -9.77 1.10 -7.51
C ARG A 24 -9.33 0.94 -8.95
N SER A 25 -8.56 1.88 -9.47
CA SER A 25 -8.01 1.85 -10.82
C SER A 25 -6.49 1.96 -10.80
N PHE A 26 -5.87 1.44 -11.86
CA PHE A 26 -4.44 1.63 -12.13
C PHE A 26 -4.12 3.03 -12.64
N ARG A 27 -4.99 3.61 -13.48
CA ARG A 27 -4.89 4.98 -14.00
C ARG A 27 -5.65 5.93 -13.08
N LEU A 28 -5.00 7.00 -12.67
CA LEU A 28 -5.46 7.94 -11.66
C LEU A 28 -5.18 9.38 -12.10
N SER A 29 -5.95 10.31 -11.55
CA SER A 29 -5.65 11.74 -11.59
C SER A 29 -5.43 12.23 -10.16
N SER A 30 -4.55 13.20 -9.98
CA SER A 30 -4.34 13.82 -8.66
C SER A 30 -5.56 14.70 -8.30
N PRO A 31 -5.97 14.77 -7.01
CA PRO A 31 -5.42 14.05 -5.86
C PRO A 31 -5.96 12.63 -5.72
N VAL A 32 -5.16 11.75 -5.08
CA VAL A 32 -5.47 10.33 -4.92
C VAL A 32 -5.81 9.97 -3.47
N ASP A 33 -6.89 9.22 -3.30
CA ASP A 33 -7.25 8.59 -2.03
C ASP A 33 -6.66 7.18 -1.92
N PHE A 34 -6.13 6.87 -0.75
CA PHE A 34 -5.60 5.55 -0.39
C PHE A 34 -6.42 4.95 0.74
N ASP A 35 -6.82 3.70 0.56
CA ASP A 35 -7.48 2.93 1.60
C ASP A 35 -7.00 1.49 1.53
N VAL A 36 -6.12 1.13 2.47
CA VAL A 36 -5.43 -0.15 2.55
C VAL A 36 -5.85 -0.86 3.84
N GLU A 37 -6.34 -2.09 3.70
CA GLU A 37 -6.73 -2.93 4.83
C GLU A 37 -5.79 -4.13 4.95
N VAL A 38 -5.37 -4.41 6.19
CA VAL A 38 -4.58 -5.58 6.54
C VAL A 38 -5.48 -6.62 7.19
N VAL A 39 -5.67 -7.77 6.54
CA VAL A 39 -6.55 -8.82 7.03
C VAL A 39 -5.72 -9.94 7.69
N PRO A 40 -6.04 -10.35 8.93
CA PRO A 40 -5.41 -11.48 9.60
C PRO A 40 -5.43 -12.75 8.75
N ARG A 41 -4.39 -13.58 8.88
CA ARG A 41 -4.31 -14.89 8.20
C ARG A 41 -4.16 -16.01 9.22
N ASN A 42 -5.00 -17.03 9.09
CA ASN A 42 -5.03 -18.22 9.97
C ASN A 42 -5.14 -17.85 11.46
N GLY A 43 -6.00 -16.85 11.77
CA GLY A 43 -6.24 -16.40 13.15
C GLY A 43 -5.10 -15.60 13.80
N VAL A 44 -3.98 -15.38 13.12
CA VAL A 44 -2.84 -14.64 13.69
C VAL A 44 -2.99 -13.15 13.42
N ARG A 45 -2.93 -12.35 14.49
CA ARG A 45 -3.09 -10.90 14.42
C ARG A 45 -1.93 -10.23 13.66
N PRO A 46 -2.21 -9.32 12.72
CA PRO A 46 -1.19 -8.47 12.12
C PRO A 46 -0.50 -7.58 13.15
N ASP A 47 0.77 -7.28 12.92
CA ASP A 47 1.52 -6.31 13.71
C ASP A 47 1.70 -5.01 12.91
N MET A 48 0.76 -4.07 13.09
CA MET A 48 0.77 -2.79 12.37
C MET A 48 2.02 -1.94 12.63
N SER A 49 2.76 -2.20 13.73
CA SER A 49 4.05 -1.54 13.95
C SER A 49 5.11 -1.92 12.92
N THR A 50 4.98 -3.11 12.32
CA THR A 50 5.87 -3.64 11.29
C THR A 50 5.48 -3.22 9.87
N LEU A 51 4.40 -2.45 9.70
CA LEU A 51 4.01 -1.91 8.41
C LEU A 51 5.13 -1.00 7.90
N LYS A 52 5.77 -1.42 6.82
CA LYS A 52 6.77 -0.66 6.08
C LYS A 52 6.24 -0.36 4.69
N VAL A 53 6.39 0.88 4.26
CA VAL A 53 6.06 1.31 2.91
C VAL A 53 7.28 1.96 2.30
N GLU A 54 7.70 1.42 1.16
CA GLU A 54 8.84 1.89 0.41
C GLU A 54 8.37 2.35 -0.97
N TYR A 55 8.96 3.44 -1.46
CA TYR A 55 8.72 3.99 -2.78
C TYR A 55 9.89 3.67 -3.70
N ASP A 56 9.60 3.22 -4.91
CA ASP A 56 10.62 3.01 -5.94
C ASP A 56 11.10 4.36 -6.49
N ALA A 57 12.32 4.75 -6.10
CA ALA A 57 12.98 5.96 -6.58
C ALA A 57 13.91 5.68 -7.78
N GLY A 58 13.75 4.53 -8.46
CA GLY A 58 14.52 4.12 -9.63
C GLY A 58 15.78 3.33 -9.27
N LEU A 59 16.75 3.96 -8.60
CA LEU A 59 18.00 3.28 -8.21
C LEU A 59 17.89 2.58 -6.84
N VAL A 60 17.02 3.09 -5.97
CA VAL A 60 16.86 2.59 -4.58
C VAL A 60 15.40 2.64 -4.14
N TRP A 61 15.07 1.81 -3.16
CA TRP A 61 13.80 1.87 -2.45
C TRP A 61 13.90 2.87 -1.31
N ALA A 62 13.16 3.98 -1.39
CA ALA A 62 13.10 4.98 -0.35
C ALA A 62 12.04 4.61 0.69
N ASP A 63 12.40 4.51 1.97
CA ASP A 63 11.42 4.31 3.04
C ASP A 63 10.57 5.58 3.24
N VAL A 64 9.27 5.47 2.97
CA VAL A 64 8.30 6.56 3.09
C VAL A 64 7.30 6.32 4.22
N THR A 65 7.51 5.29 5.05
CA THR A 65 6.59 4.85 6.11
C THR A 65 6.20 6.00 7.04
N SER A 66 7.20 6.75 7.54
CA SER A 66 6.95 7.88 8.45
C SER A 66 6.21 9.02 7.78
N ARG A 67 6.42 9.24 6.47
CA ARG A 67 5.70 10.27 5.70
C ARG A 67 4.22 9.90 5.55
N ILE A 68 3.95 8.63 5.23
CA ILE A 68 2.58 8.11 5.12
C ILE A 68 1.89 8.14 6.48
N LYS A 69 2.53 7.67 7.56
CA LYS A 69 1.95 7.69 8.92
C LYS A 69 1.58 9.09 9.41
N ARG A 70 2.25 10.15 8.94
CA ARG A 70 1.91 11.54 9.26
C ARG A 70 0.70 12.08 8.47
N ARG A 71 0.42 11.54 7.29
CA ARG A 71 -0.68 12.00 6.42
C ARG A 71 -1.88 11.05 6.40
N ALA A 72 -1.70 9.82 6.86
CA ALA A 72 -2.71 8.79 6.88
C ALA A 72 -3.25 8.58 8.29
N SER A 73 -4.56 8.45 8.43
CA SER A 73 -5.18 7.93 9.64
C SER A 73 -5.03 6.41 9.68
N MET A 74 -4.55 5.88 10.80
CA MET A 74 -4.57 4.44 11.09
C MET A 74 -5.73 4.15 12.04
N GLN A 75 -6.67 3.32 11.62
CA GLN A 75 -7.78 2.86 12.45
C GLN A 75 -7.77 1.33 12.47
N GLY A 76 -7.32 0.76 13.60
CA GLY A 76 -7.14 -0.68 13.73
C GLY A 76 -6.15 -1.22 12.69
N LEU A 77 -6.64 -2.06 11.78
CA LEU A 77 -5.86 -2.70 10.72
C LEU A 77 -5.99 -2.01 9.36
N ARG A 78 -6.52 -0.77 9.33
CA ARG A 78 -6.80 -0.03 8.11
C ARG A 78 -6.05 1.29 8.09
N LEU A 79 -5.40 1.58 6.97
CA LEU A 79 -4.66 2.80 6.70
C LEU A 79 -5.43 3.59 5.64
N ARG A 80 -5.79 4.84 5.96
CA ARG A 80 -6.50 5.74 5.05
C ARG A 80 -5.78 7.06 4.91
N ALA A 81 -5.51 7.46 3.68
CA ALA A 81 -5.04 8.81 3.35
C ALA A 81 -5.97 9.40 2.30
N ARG A 82 -6.36 10.66 2.47
CA ARG A 82 -7.22 11.36 1.52
C ARG A 82 -6.48 12.53 0.89
N GLY A 83 -6.82 12.87 -0.35
CA GLY A 83 -6.30 14.05 -1.01
C GLY A 83 -4.78 14.03 -1.19
N THR A 84 -4.20 12.85 -1.47
CA THR A 84 -2.75 12.74 -1.64
C THR A 84 -2.36 13.28 -3.00
N GLU A 85 -1.65 14.41 -3.01
CA GLU A 85 -1.04 14.94 -4.23
C GLU A 85 0.09 14.03 -4.71
N LEU A 86 0.01 13.59 -5.96
CA LEU A 86 1.03 12.81 -6.64
C LEU A 86 1.34 13.45 -7.99
N PRO A 87 2.63 13.65 -8.33
CA PRO A 87 2.99 14.17 -9.65
C PRO A 87 2.60 13.15 -10.73
N ALA A 88 2.36 13.62 -11.96
CA ALA A 88 2.14 12.72 -13.08
C ALA A 88 3.33 11.77 -13.28
N GLY A 89 3.03 10.51 -13.58
CA GLY A 89 4.03 9.48 -13.77
C GLY A 89 3.63 8.11 -13.25
N ARG A 90 4.55 7.15 -13.41
CA ARG A 90 4.41 5.80 -12.89
C ARG A 90 5.01 5.73 -11.49
N HIS A 91 4.23 5.26 -10.53
CA HIS A 91 4.65 5.06 -9.14
C HIS A 91 4.59 3.59 -8.77
N VAL A 92 5.62 3.10 -8.06
CA VAL A 92 5.61 1.76 -7.47
C VAL A 92 5.84 1.89 -5.96
N LEU A 93 4.92 1.32 -5.19
CA LEU A 93 5.00 1.26 -3.74
C LEU A 93 5.15 -0.19 -3.32
N ARG A 94 6.14 -0.50 -2.48
CA ARG A 94 6.30 -1.80 -1.85
C ARG A 94 5.80 -1.73 -0.41
N LEU A 95 4.80 -2.55 -0.11
CA LEU A 95 4.23 -2.72 1.22
C LEU A 95 4.76 -4.02 1.83
N THR A 96 5.33 -3.92 3.03
CA THR A 96 5.73 -5.06 3.84
C THR A 96 5.01 -5.02 5.18
N ILE A 97 4.43 -6.13 5.59
CA ILE A 97 3.74 -6.27 6.89
C ILE A 97 4.00 -7.66 7.48
N ARG A 98 4.19 -7.74 8.79
CA ARG A 98 4.31 -9.00 9.52
C ARG A 98 3.12 -9.21 10.45
N ASP A 99 2.88 -10.46 10.81
CA ASP A 99 2.03 -10.81 11.94
C ASP A 99 2.84 -11.02 13.23
N LYS A 100 2.14 -11.24 14.35
CA LYS A 100 2.77 -11.49 15.65
C LYS A 100 3.59 -12.79 15.75
N ARG A 101 3.60 -13.63 14.70
CA ARG A 101 4.46 -14.82 14.59
C ARG A 101 5.63 -14.60 13.62
N GLY A 102 5.84 -13.37 13.16
CA GLY A 102 6.94 -12.99 12.27
C GLY A 102 6.71 -13.35 10.79
N ARG A 103 5.57 -13.94 10.42
CA ARG A 103 5.26 -14.27 9.03
C ARG A 103 4.98 -12.99 8.27
N ALA A 104 5.51 -12.87 7.07
CA ALA A 104 5.54 -11.62 6.33
C ALA A 104 4.78 -11.69 5.01
N THR A 105 4.16 -10.59 4.65
CA THR A 105 3.61 -10.34 3.31
C THR A 105 4.35 -9.16 2.70
N VAL A 106 4.72 -9.30 1.43
CA VAL A 106 5.35 -8.26 0.61
C VAL A 106 4.52 -8.12 -0.65
N ALA A 107 4.02 -6.92 -0.94
CA ALA A 107 3.26 -6.63 -2.14
C ALA A 107 3.72 -5.32 -2.76
N GLU A 108 3.68 -5.25 -4.09
CA GLU A 108 3.97 -4.04 -4.86
C GLU A 108 2.68 -3.51 -5.49
N LEU A 109 2.36 -2.25 -5.19
CA LEU A 109 1.28 -1.50 -5.81
C LEU A 109 1.86 -0.60 -6.88
N THR A 110 1.47 -0.81 -8.13
CA THR A 110 1.81 0.09 -9.24
C THR A 110 0.63 0.99 -9.55
N LEU A 111 0.89 2.29 -9.68
CA LEU A 111 -0.06 3.33 -10.04
C LEU A 111 0.47 4.12 -11.24
N LEU A 112 -0.42 4.58 -12.10
CA LEU A 112 -0.12 5.54 -13.15
C LEU A 112 -0.97 6.78 -12.91
N VAL A 113 -0.33 7.88 -12.55
CA VAL A 113 -0.97 9.18 -12.37
C VAL A 113 -0.79 9.97 -13.66
N SER A 114 -1.89 10.52 -14.17
CA SER A 114 -1.93 11.44 -15.30
C SER A 114 -2.44 12.79 -14.83
N ASP A 115 -2.04 13.84 -15.55
CA ASP A 115 -2.61 15.19 -15.38
C ASP A 115 -4.11 15.19 -15.73
#